data_AF-A0A8J3MS70-F1
#
_entry.id   AF-A0A8J3MS70-F1
#
_cell.length_a   1.000
_cell.length_b   1.000
_cell.length_c   1.000
_cell.angle_alpha   90.00
_cell.angle_beta   90.00
_cell.angle_gamma   90.00
#
_symmetry.space_group_name_H-M   'P 1'
#
loop_
_entity.id
_entity.type
_entity.pdbx_description
1 polymer ?
#
loop_
_entity_poly.entity_id
_entity_poly.type
_entity_poly.pdbx_seq_one_letter_code
_entity_poly.pdbx_strand_id
1 'polypeptide(L)'
;MLSLNVVRELTPKAQALMNVLLINALVDGVTEREYKVDELVGLCGFNARSSIYRAKEELVKAGVIEVEDKVIKLLGLPTREEQAPQQEASTQTAYSSPASREVEALELKPPSKSYLKQLQAAELAMKKWEKSNGR
;
A
#
# COMPACT_ATOMS: atom_id res chain seq x y z
N MET A 1 -7.36 7.45 12.40
CA MET A 1 -6.41 7.82 11.32
C MET A 1 -5.02 7.99 11.92
N LEU A 2 -4.03 7.19 11.49
CA LEU A 2 -2.62 7.43 11.84
C LEU A 2 -2.17 8.74 11.19
N SER A 3 -1.81 9.73 12.01
CA SER A 3 -1.32 11.01 11.49
C SER A 3 0.02 10.79 10.80
N LEU A 4 0.17 11.25 9.55
CA LEU A 4 1.43 11.19 8.78
C LEU A 4 2.63 11.79 9.54
N ASN A 5 2.38 12.66 10.52
CA ASN A 5 3.42 13.21 11.40
C ASN A 5 4.04 12.16 12.32
N VAL A 6 3.25 11.21 12.81
CA VAL A 6 3.72 10.14 13.71
C VAL A 6 4.71 9.22 12.99
N VAL A 7 4.47 8.94 11.71
CA VAL A 7 5.36 8.09 10.90
C VAL A 7 6.73 8.74 10.66
N ARG A 8 6.77 10.08 10.57
CA ARG A 8 8.02 10.83 10.33
C ARG A 8 8.94 10.91 11.56
N GLU A 9 8.39 10.77 12.76
CA GLU A 9 9.16 10.82 14.01
C GLU A 9 9.75 9.46 14.40
N LEU A 10 9.31 8.38 13.76
CA LEU A 10 9.80 7.03 14.00
C LEU A 10 11.24 6.85 13.51
N THR A 11 12.03 6.10 14.29
CA THR A 11 13.35 5.66 13.85
C THR A 11 13.25 4.78 12.60
N PRO A 12 14.31 4.72 11.76
CA PRO A 12 14.32 3.86 10.57
C PRO A 12 14.04 2.39 10.89
N LYS A 13 14.40 1.94 12.10
CA LYS A 13 14.13 0.58 12.58
C LYS A 13 12.65 0.38 12.93
N ALA A 14 12.02 1.34 13.62
CA ALA A 14 10.58 1.29 13.87
C ALA A 14 9.78 1.34 12.56
N GLN A 15 10.19 2.17 11.59
CA GLN A 15 9.58 2.20 10.26
C GLN A 15 9.72 0.87 9.50
N ALA A 16 10.91 0.26 9.53
CA ALA A 16 11.12 -1.05 8.89
C ALA A 16 10.22 -2.12 9.50
N LEU A 17 10.11 -2.16 10.84
CA LEU A 17 9.20 -3.09 11.53
C LEU A 17 7.73 -2.80 11.18
N MET A 18 7.32 -1.53 11.16
CA MET A 18 5.97 -1.14 10.78
C MET A 18 5.64 -1.60 9.35
N ASN A 19 6.55 -1.38 8.40
CA ASN A 19 6.34 -1.79 7.00
C ASN A 19 6.16 -3.30 6.87
N VAL A 20 6.97 -4.10 7.56
CA VAL A 20 6.83 -5.57 7.57
C VAL A 20 5.46 -5.99 8.12
N LEU A 21 5.04 -5.40 9.24
CA LEU A 21 3.73 -5.70 9.84
C LEU A 21 2.57 -5.32 8.91
N LEU A 22 2.63 -4.13 8.29
CA LEU A 22 1.62 -3.66 7.35
C LEU A 22 1.53 -4.55 6.11
N ILE A 23 2.68 -4.92 5.51
CA ILE A 23 2.71 -5.79 4.32
C ILE A 23 2.10 -7.15 4.66
N ASN A 24 2.49 -7.77 5.77
CA ASN A 24 1.93 -9.07 6.18
C ASN A 24 0.43 -8.97 6.44
N ALA A 25 -0.04 -7.90 7.08
CA ALA A 25 -1.45 -7.69 7.30
C ALA A 25 -2.26 -7.49 6.00
N LEU A 26 -1.66 -6.83 4.99
CA LEU A 26 -2.28 -6.66 3.67
C LEU A 26 -2.33 -7.96 2.87
N VAL A 27 -1.28 -8.78 2.95
CA VAL A 27 -1.19 -10.06 2.23
C VAL A 27 -2.12 -11.09 2.84
N ASP A 28 -2.10 -11.23 4.17
CA ASP A 28 -2.90 -12.24 4.88
C ASP A 28 -4.34 -11.77 5.12
N GLY A 29 -4.59 -10.46 5.01
CA GLY A 29 -5.87 -9.84 5.38
C GLY A 29 -6.15 -9.88 6.89
N VAL A 30 -5.13 -10.15 7.71
CA VAL A 30 -5.24 -10.32 9.16
C VAL A 30 -4.44 -9.22 9.87
N THR A 31 -5.12 -8.43 10.69
CA THR A 31 -4.53 -7.30 11.43
C THR A 31 -3.94 -7.70 12.79
N GLU A 32 -4.23 -8.91 13.25
CA GLU A 32 -3.81 -9.47 14.54
C GLU A 32 -3.07 -10.78 14.34
N ARG A 33 -1.77 -10.80 14.66
CA ARG A 33 -0.95 -12.00 14.48
C ARG A 33 0.12 -12.12 15.55
N GLU A 34 0.32 -13.34 16.05
CA GLU A 34 1.47 -13.66 16.87
C GLU A 34 2.71 -13.75 15.98
N TYR A 35 3.74 -12.98 16.33
CA TYR A 35 5.03 -13.00 15.63
C TYR A 35 6.13 -13.42 16.58
N LYS A 36 6.92 -14.43 16.20
CA LYS A 36 8.15 -14.73 16.94
C LYS A 36 9.17 -13.62 16.70
N VAL A 37 9.90 -13.25 17.74
CA VAL A 37 10.91 -12.18 17.64
C VAL A 37 11.97 -12.55 16.60
N ASP A 38 12.37 -13.81 16.51
CA ASP A 38 13.35 -14.28 15.52
C ASP A 38 12.87 -14.13 14.07
N GLU A 39 11.58 -14.34 13.82
CA GLU A 39 10.98 -14.14 12.50
C GLU A 39 11.04 -12.65 12.12
N LEU A 40 10.68 -11.77 13.05
CA LEU A 40 10.74 -10.32 12.83
C LEU A 40 12.18 -9.82 12.63
N VAL A 41 13.15 -10.39 13.35
CA VAL A 41 14.58 -10.07 13.15
C VAL A 41 14.99 -10.37 11.71
N GLY A 42 14.63 -11.55 11.19
CA GLY A 42 14.91 -11.95 9.81
C GLY A 42 14.19 -11.08 8.78
N LEU A 43 12.89 -10.86 8.97
CA LEU A 43 12.07 -10.09 8.04
C LEU A 43 12.46 -8.61 7.97
N CYS A 44 12.89 -8.02 9.09
CA CYS A 44 13.33 -6.62 9.14
C CYS A 44 14.82 -6.45 8.79
N GLY A 45 15.56 -7.54 8.58
CA GLY A 45 17.01 -7.50 8.33
C GLY A 45 17.81 -6.97 9.53
N PHE A 46 17.35 -7.22 10.76
CA PHE A 46 18.02 -6.75 11.96
C PHE A 46 19.10 -7.73 12.43
N ASN A 47 20.17 -7.20 12.99
CA ASN A 47 21.28 -8.03 13.50
C ASN A 47 21.09 -8.43 14.97
N ALA A 48 20.08 -7.91 15.67
CA ALA A 48 19.88 -8.14 17.08
C ALA A 48 18.41 -8.10 17.49
N ARG A 49 18.00 -9.06 18.34
CA ARG A 49 16.66 -9.11 18.95
C ARG A 49 16.31 -7.82 19.72
N SER A 50 17.30 -7.20 20.37
CA SER A 50 17.14 -5.93 21.08
C SER A 50 16.65 -4.78 20.18
N SER A 51 16.95 -4.82 18.88
CA SER A 51 16.44 -3.83 17.92
C SER A 51 14.94 -4.00 17.68
N ILE A 52 14.42 -5.23 17.67
CA ILE A 52 12.98 -5.49 17.55
C ILE A 52 12.26 -5.01 18.80
N TYR A 53 12.76 -5.30 20.00
CA TYR A 53 12.13 -4.84 21.24
C TYR A 53 12.04 -3.31 21.31
N ARG A 54 13.12 -2.59 20.97
CA ARG A 54 13.12 -1.12 20.93
C ARG A 54 12.16 -0.57 19.87
N ALA A 55 12.15 -1.15 18.68
CA ALA A 55 11.23 -0.76 17.61
C ALA A 55 9.76 -1.03 17.99
N LYS A 56 9.46 -2.14 18.67
CA LYS A 56 8.13 -2.44 19.19
C LYS A 56 7.68 -1.40 20.21
N GLU A 57 8.52 -1.09 21.20
CA GLU A 57 8.19 -0.07 22.20
C GLU A 57 7.90 1.30 21.56
N GLU A 58 8.67 1.67 20.55
CA GLU A 58 8.47 2.92 19.82
C GLU A 58 7.13 2.95 19.08
N LEU A 59 6.77 1.86 18.40
CA LEU A 59 5.49 1.73 17.71
C LEU A 59 4.29 1.71 18.67
N VAL A 60 4.44 1.11 19.85
CA VAL A 60 3.42 1.14 20.91
C VAL A 60 3.23 2.56 21.44
N LYS A 61 4.32 3.26 21.74
CA LYS A 61 4.26 4.67 22.18
C LYS A 61 3.65 5.60 21.13
N ALA A 62 3.91 5.31 19.86
CA ALA A 62 3.33 6.00 18.72
C ALA A 62 1.85 5.63 18.46
N GLY A 63 1.28 4.66 19.18
CA GLY A 63 -0.11 4.21 19.00
C GLY A 63 -0.35 3.50 17.66
N VAL A 64 0.70 2.95 17.06
CA VAL A 64 0.63 2.22 15.77
C VAL A 64 0.26 0.76 15.98
N ILE A 65 0.76 0.17 17.07
CA ILE A 65 0.51 -1.21 17.42
C ILE A 65 0.12 -1.34 18.88
N GLU A 66 -0.66 -2.36 19.17
CA GLU A 66 -0.94 -2.87 20.50
C GLU A 66 -0.36 -4.29 20.61
N VAL A 67 0.16 -4.64 21.79
CA VAL A 67 0.76 -5.96 22.02
C VAL A 67 0.07 -6.59 23.22
N GLU A 68 -0.74 -7.61 22.96
CA GLU A 68 -1.44 -8.40 23.98
C GLU A 68 -0.95 -9.85 23.90
N ASP A 69 -0.47 -10.42 25.01
CA ASP A 69 -0.09 -11.84 25.10
C ASP A 69 0.76 -12.39 23.93
N LYS A 70 1.68 -11.55 23.40
CA LYS A 70 2.58 -11.79 22.25
C LYS A 70 1.96 -11.62 20.86
N VAL A 71 0.65 -11.41 20.78
CA VAL A 71 -0.06 -11.00 19.57
C VAL A 71 0.22 -9.52 19.33
N ILE A 72 0.60 -9.18 18.09
CA ILE A 72 0.73 -7.79 17.66
C ILE A 72 -0.53 -7.44 16.88
N LYS A 73 -1.23 -6.42 17.35
CA LYS A 73 -2.41 -5.84 16.71
C LYS A 73 -2.05 -4.51 16.08
N LEU A 74 -2.32 -4.34 14.79
CA LEU A 74 -2.14 -3.07 14.11
C LEU A 74 -3.35 -2.15 14.37
N LEU A 75 -3.08 -0.96 14.90
CA LEU A 75 -4.11 0.04 15.18
C LEU A 75 -4.27 0.98 13.97
N GLY A 76 -5.51 1.26 13.58
CA GLY A 76 -5.81 2.28 12.56
C GLY A 76 -5.65 1.84 11.10
N LEU A 77 -5.48 0.54 10.83
CA LEU A 77 -5.84 -0.02 9.53
C LEU A 77 -7.38 -0.12 9.46
N PRO A 78 -8.03 0.26 8.35
CA PRO A 78 -9.45 -0.01 8.19
C PRO A 78 -9.63 -1.52 8.24
N THR A 79 -10.18 -2.03 9.34
CA THR A 79 -10.68 -3.39 9.40
C THR A 79 -11.66 -3.56 8.24
N ARG A 80 -11.64 -4.72 7.57
CA ARG A 80 -12.51 -4.98 6.41
C ARG A 80 -14.01 -4.80 6.72
N GLU A 81 -14.38 -4.83 8.00
CA GLU A 81 -15.72 -4.54 8.52
C GLU A 81 -16.05 -3.03 8.61
N GLU A 82 -15.06 -2.14 8.57
CA GLU A 82 -15.22 -0.68 8.56
C GLU A 82 -15.35 -0.10 7.14
N GLN A 83 -15.47 -0.96 6.13
CA GLN A 83 -15.92 -0.61 4.78
C GLN A 83 -17.42 -0.91 4.60
N ALA A 84 -18.24 -0.59 5.61
CA ALA A 84 -19.64 -0.30 5.36
C ALA A 84 -19.75 1.21 5.12
N PRO A 85 -19.81 1.70 3.86
CA PRO A 85 -20.18 3.08 3.65
C PRO A 85 -21.59 3.28 4.21
N GLN A 86 -21.72 4.08 5.28
CA GLN A 86 -22.93 4.87 5.50
C GLN A 86 -23.01 5.90 4.37
N GLN A 87 -23.33 5.42 3.17
CA GLN A 87 -23.92 6.24 2.13
C GLN A 87 -25.41 6.25 2.42
N GLU A 88 -25.84 7.29 3.13
CA GLU A 88 -27.25 7.66 3.17
C GLU A 88 -27.76 7.72 1.73
N ALA A 89 -28.69 6.81 1.45
CA ALA A 89 -29.41 6.75 0.21
C ALA A 89 -30.20 8.04 0.02
N SER A 90 -29.96 8.72 -1.10
CA SER A 90 -31.03 9.41 -1.80
C SER A 90 -30.89 9.19 -3.32
N THR A 91 -31.57 8.11 -3.73
CA THR A 91 -32.55 8.10 -4.84
C THR A 91 -32.02 8.16 -6.28
N GLN A 92 -32.15 6.99 -6.96
CA GLN A 92 -32.69 6.75 -8.32
C GLN A 92 -32.31 7.77 -9.41
N THR A 93 -31.65 7.44 -10.52
CA THR A 93 -31.95 6.46 -11.60
C THR A 93 -30.84 6.69 -12.64
N ALA A 94 -30.21 5.72 -13.28
CA ALA A 94 -30.72 4.96 -14.42
C ALA A 94 -29.57 4.07 -14.93
N TYR A 95 -29.91 2.92 -15.51
CA TYR A 95 -28.98 2.01 -16.20
C TYR A 95 -28.11 2.74 -17.22
N SER A 96 -26.79 2.77 -17.04
CA SER A 96 -25.85 3.04 -18.14
C SER A 96 -24.56 2.24 -17.98
N SER A 97 -24.16 1.60 -19.07
CA SER A 97 -23.10 0.61 -19.20
C SER A 97 -21.68 1.19 -19.01
N PRO A 98 -20.70 0.38 -18.55
CA PRO A 98 -19.32 0.80 -18.26
C PRO A 98 -18.55 1.36 -19.46
N ALA A 99 -18.99 1.11 -20.69
CA ALA A 99 -18.37 1.65 -21.90
C ALA A 99 -18.55 3.18 -22.07
N SER A 100 -19.53 3.80 -21.40
CA SER A 100 -19.82 5.23 -21.56
C SER A 100 -19.05 6.14 -20.59
N ARG A 101 -18.43 5.59 -19.53
CA ARG A 101 -17.72 6.38 -18.50
C ARG A 101 -16.26 6.69 -18.83
N GLU A 102 -15.67 6.06 -19.84
CA GLU A 102 -14.26 6.29 -20.21
C GLU A 102 -14.08 7.34 -21.32
N VAL A 103 -15.16 7.78 -21.97
CA VAL A 103 -15.08 8.71 -23.10
C VAL A 103 -14.98 10.18 -22.64
N GLU A 104 -15.38 10.51 -21.41
CA GLU A 104 -15.48 11.90 -20.92
C GLU A 104 -14.19 12.43 -20.27
N ALA A 105 -13.13 11.61 -20.12
CA ALA A 105 -11.87 12.01 -19.48
C ALA A 105 -10.70 12.26 -20.47
N LEU A 106 -10.94 12.17 -21.78
CA LEU A 106 -9.91 12.25 -22.82
C LEU A 106 -10.05 13.47 -23.74
N GLU A 107 -10.64 14.57 -23.27
CA GLU A 107 -10.49 15.87 -23.93
C GLU A 107 -9.11 16.49 -23.59
N LEU A 108 -8.12 16.04 -24.36
CA LEU A 108 -7.12 16.86 -25.06
C LEU A 108 -6.41 17.97 -24.26
N LYS A 109 -5.47 17.57 -23.40
CA LYS A 109 -4.23 18.37 -23.26
C LYS A 109 -3.31 18.03 -24.44
N PRO A 110 -2.72 19.02 -25.15
CA PRO A 110 -1.79 18.70 -26.23
C PRO A 110 -0.63 17.88 -25.65
N PRO A 111 -0.25 16.75 -26.29
CA PRO A 111 0.81 15.91 -25.80
C PRO A 111 2.09 16.74 -25.69
N SER A 112 2.70 16.72 -24.50
CA SER A 112 3.96 17.43 -24.28
C SER A 112 5.02 16.95 -25.28
N LYS A 113 6.01 17.80 -25.61
CA LYS A 113 7.16 17.39 -26.44
C LYS A 113 7.86 16.13 -25.90
N SER A 114 7.77 15.90 -24.57
CA SER A 114 8.26 14.69 -23.91
C SER A 114 7.37 13.47 -24.22
N TYR A 115 6.05 13.63 -24.19
CA TYR A 115 5.09 12.58 -24.53
C TYR A 115 5.25 12.12 -25.98
N LEU A 116 5.39 13.05 -26.94
CA LEU A 116 5.62 12.69 -28.35
C LEU A 116 6.92 11.90 -28.55
N LYS A 117 7.99 12.25 -27.82
CA LYS A 117 9.25 11.49 -27.85
C LYS A 117 9.09 10.09 -27.25
N GLN A 118 8.35 9.95 -26.16
CA GLN A 118 8.06 8.66 -25.53
C GLN A 118 7.21 7.78 -26.43
N LEU A 119 6.24 8.35 -27.12
CA LEU A 119 5.36 7.64 -28.05
C LEU A 119 6.15 7.13 -29.28
N GLN A 120 7.02 7.97 -29.85
CA GLN A 120 7.90 7.55 -30.94
C GLN A 120 8.90 6.45 -30.52
N ALA A 121 9.42 6.53 -29.29
CA ALA A 121 10.29 5.49 -28.74
C ALA A 121 9.54 4.16 -28.52
N ALA A 122 8.28 4.23 -28.05
CA ALA A 122 7.42 3.08 -27.86
C ALA A 122 7.06 2.41 -29.20
N GLU A 123 6.70 3.18 -30.23
CA GLU A 123 6.46 2.65 -31.58
C GLU A 123 7.69 1.96 -32.17
N LEU A 124 8.88 2.55 -32.00
CA LEU A 124 10.14 1.93 -32.42
C LEU A 124 10.42 0.62 -31.67
N ALA A 125 10.11 0.57 -30.38
CA ALA A 125 10.26 -0.63 -29.57
C ALA A 125 9.30 -1.75 -30.02
N MET A 126 8.02 -1.41 -30.26
CA MET A 126 7.03 -2.36 -30.78
C MET A 126 7.43 -2.90 -32.15
N LYS A 127 7.85 -2.04 -33.07
CA LYS A 127 8.28 -2.46 -34.42
C LYS A 127 9.53 -3.37 -34.40
N LYS A 128 10.45 -3.13 -33.45
CA LYS A 128 11.62 -4.02 -33.22
C LYS A 128 11.21 -5.36 -32.63
N TRP A 129 10.27 -5.35 -31.69
CA TRP A 129 9.74 -6.55 -31.07
C TRP A 129 8.98 -7.41 -32.09
N GLU A 130 8.11 -6.82 -32.91
CA GLU A 130 7.41 -7.50 -34.00
C GLU A 130 8.39 -8.11 -35.02
N LYS A 131 9.41 -7.36 -35.45
CA LYS A 131 10.46 -7.89 -36.34
C LYS A 131 11.26 -9.03 -35.72
N SER A 132 11.46 -9.02 -34.39
CA SER A 132 12.23 -10.05 -33.69
C SER A 132 11.40 -11.29 -33.38
N ASN A 133 10.08 -11.17 -33.30
CA ASN A 133 9.13 -12.25 -33.00
C ASN A 133 8.41 -12.82 -34.23
N GLY A 134 8.87 -12.50 -35.44
CA GLY A 134 8.55 -13.28 -36.64
C GLY A 134 7.11 -13.16 -37.15
N ARG A 135 6.75 -11.96 -37.64
CA ARG A 135 5.93 -11.81 -38.84
C ARG A 135 6.69 -11.01 -39.89
#